data_AF-A0A172E753-F1
#
_entry.id   AF-A0A172E753-F1
#
_cell.length_a   1.000
_cell.length_b   1.000
_cell.length_c   1.000
_cell.angle_alpha   90.00
_cell.angle_beta   90.00
_cell.angle_gamma   90.00
#
_symmetry.space_group_name_H-M   'P 1'
#
loop_
_entity.id
_entity.type
_entity.pdbx_description
1 polymer ?
#
loop_
_entity_poly.entity_id
_entity_poly.type
_entity_poly.pdbx_seq_one_letter_code
_entity_poly.pdbx_strand_id
1 'polypeptide(L)'
;MTHQAHPYHMVDPSPWPLTGAIAALLMTSGLAIWFHFHSTVLMTLGTILLVLTICQWWRDIVREGTFQGHHTPPVQKGLRYGMILFITSEVLFFLGFFWAFYHSSLAPTPELGGSWPPAGITPLDPFEVPLLNTAVLLASGVTVTWAHHSIMEGKRKQAIQSLALTIVLGGYFTFLQGLEYHEAPFTIADSVYGCTFFVATGFHGLHVLIGSTFLAVCLMRQIQHHFTSSHHFGFEAAAWYWHFVDVVWLFLYISIYWWGS
;
A
#
# COMPACT_ATOMS: atom_id res chain seq x y z
N MET A 1 -24.76 -36.89 -1.76
CA MET A 1 -25.08 -35.89 -2.81
C MET A 1 -23.78 -35.50 -3.50
N THR A 2 -23.73 -35.55 -4.82
CA THR A 2 -22.50 -35.32 -5.63
C THR A 2 -22.33 -33.87 -6.10
N HIS A 3 -23.37 -33.04 -5.95
CA HIS A 3 -23.36 -31.62 -6.32
C HIS A 3 -23.53 -30.73 -5.10
N GLN A 4 -22.82 -29.60 -5.11
CA GLN A 4 -22.95 -28.57 -4.08
C GLN A 4 -24.32 -27.87 -4.16
N ALA A 5 -24.96 -27.69 -3.01
CA ALA A 5 -26.26 -27.01 -2.87
C ALA A 5 -26.15 -25.67 -2.12
N HIS A 6 -24.93 -25.12 -2.01
CA HIS A 6 -24.65 -23.82 -1.39
C HIS A 6 -23.86 -22.92 -2.34
N PRO A 7 -23.93 -21.58 -2.17
CA PRO A 7 -23.27 -20.63 -3.08
C PRO A 7 -21.79 -20.38 -2.76
N TYR A 8 -21.23 -21.00 -1.72
CA TYR A 8 -19.85 -20.80 -1.30
C TYR A 8 -18.84 -21.54 -2.17
N HIS A 9 -17.61 -21.02 -2.20
CA HIS A 9 -16.49 -21.58 -2.94
C HIS A 9 -15.72 -22.57 -2.05
N MET A 10 -15.63 -23.83 -2.51
CA MET A 10 -14.76 -24.85 -1.92
C MET A 10 -13.43 -24.85 -2.68
N VAL A 11 -12.42 -24.19 -2.12
CA VAL A 11 -11.11 -24.01 -2.76
C VAL A 11 -10.35 -25.35 -2.79
N ASP A 12 -9.66 -25.64 -3.90
CA ASP A 12 -8.79 -26.81 -4.03
C ASP A 12 -7.59 -26.74 -3.07
N PRO A 13 -7.00 -27.89 -2.70
CA PRO A 13 -5.76 -27.92 -1.94
C PRO A 13 -4.65 -27.10 -2.62
N SER A 14 -4.11 -26.12 -1.92
CA SER A 14 -3.15 -25.16 -2.46
C SER A 14 -1.83 -25.17 -1.67
N PRO A 15 -0.66 -25.12 -2.32
CA PRO A 15 0.63 -25.03 -1.64
C PRO A 15 0.96 -23.62 -1.14
N TRP A 16 0.26 -22.59 -1.61
CA TRP A 16 0.61 -21.18 -1.36
C TRP A 16 0.62 -20.77 0.12
N PRO A 17 -0.28 -21.27 1.00
CA PRO A 17 -0.18 -21.00 2.43
C PRO A 17 1.13 -21.51 3.04
N LEU A 18 1.60 -22.69 2.63
CA LEU A 18 2.85 -23.26 3.14
C LEU A 18 4.07 -22.48 2.61
N THR A 19 4.11 -22.18 1.31
CA THR A 19 5.24 -21.42 0.75
C THR A 19 5.28 -19.99 1.29
N GLY A 20 4.14 -19.38 1.57
CA GLY A 20 4.04 -18.08 2.23
C GLY A 20 4.55 -18.10 3.67
N ALA A 21 4.19 -19.14 4.45
CA ALA A 21 4.68 -19.32 5.81
C ALA A 21 6.21 -19.51 5.84
N ILE A 22 6.75 -20.31 4.93
CA ILE A 22 8.21 -20.50 4.78
C ILE A 22 8.87 -19.18 4.37
N ALA A 23 8.30 -18.44 3.42
CA ALA A 23 8.83 -17.14 3.01
C ALA A 23 8.90 -16.15 4.19
N ALA A 24 7.86 -16.08 5.02
CA ALA A 24 7.85 -15.23 6.22
C ALA A 24 8.94 -15.64 7.22
N LEU A 25 9.13 -16.94 7.45
CA LEU A 25 10.21 -17.45 8.30
C LEU A 25 11.59 -17.06 7.76
N LEU A 26 11.83 -17.25 6.45
CA LEU A 26 13.10 -16.93 5.80
C LEU A 26 13.39 -15.42 5.83
N MET A 27 12.38 -14.57 5.62
CA MET A 27 12.55 -13.12 5.70
C MET A 27 12.87 -12.65 7.13
N THR A 28 12.12 -13.12 8.13
CA THR A 28 12.31 -12.68 9.53
C THR A 28 13.63 -13.17 10.11
N SER A 29 13.95 -14.45 9.93
CA SER A 29 15.27 -14.99 10.31
C SER A 29 16.39 -14.40 9.46
N GLY A 30 16.16 -14.14 8.18
CA GLY A 30 17.11 -13.50 7.29
C GLY A 30 17.43 -12.06 7.67
N LEU A 31 16.46 -11.29 8.15
CA LEU A 31 16.68 -9.95 8.67
C LEU A 31 17.54 -9.98 9.94
N ALA A 32 17.26 -10.91 10.86
CA ALA A 32 18.11 -11.11 12.04
C ALA A 32 19.54 -11.52 11.66
N ILE A 33 19.70 -12.40 10.67
CA ILE A 33 21.02 -12.81 10.17
C ILE A 33 21.75 -11.64 9.50
N TRP A 34 21.04 -10.81 8.75
CA TRP A 34 21.63 -9.64 8.12
C TRP A 34 22.16 -8.66 9.17
N PHE A 35 21.36 -8.31 10.18
CA PHE A 35 21.77 -7.35 11.22
C PHE A 35 22.91 -7.85 12.12
N HIS A 36 22.99 -9.16 12.39
CA HIS A 36 24.01 -9.70 13.31
C HIS A 36 25.22 -10.34 12.63
N PHE A 37 25.07 -10.86 11.42
CA PHE A 37 26.10 -11.64 10.72
C PHE A 37 26.40 -11.11 9.31
N HIS A 38 25.85 -9.95 8.91
CA HIS A 38 26.12 -9.29 7.62
C HIS A 38 25.81 -10.15 6.38
N SER A 39 24.99 -11.20 6.51
CA SER A 39 24.60 -12.06 5.38
C SER A 39 23.15 -11.79 4.97
N THR A 40 22.96 -11.42 3.70
CA THR A 40 21.63 -11.12 3.12
C THR A 40 21.05 -12.30 2.32
N VAL A 41 21.75 -13.44 2.26
CA VAL A 41 21.35 -14.59 1.43
C VAL A 41 19.97 -15.10 1.83
N LEU A 42 19.75 -15.32 3.13
CA LEU A 42 18.50 -15.89 3.62
C LEU A 42 17.31 -14.93 3.42
N MET A 43 17.53 -13.63 3.66
CA MET A 43 16.53 -12.59 3.42
C MET A 43 16.16 -12.53 1.93
N THR A 44 17.15 -12.53 1.03
CA THR A 44 16.94 -12.48 -0.43
C THR A 44 16.14 -13.70 -0.91
N LEU A 45 16.48 -14.90 -0.42
CA LEU A 45 15.72 -16.12 -0.74
C LEU A 45 14.28 -16.05 -0.23
N GLY A 46 14.08 -15.55 0.99
CA GLY A 46 12.75 -15.31 1.56
C GLY A 46 11.92 -14.35 0.71
N THR A 47 12.51 -13.22 0.29
CA THR A 47 11.85 -12.24 -0.57
C THR A 47 11.47 -12.82 -1.93
N ILE A 48 12.36 -13.57 -2.58
CA ILE A 48 12.05 -14.23 -3.87
C ILE A 48 10.88 -15.21 -3.70
N LEU A 49 10.91 -16.05 -2.65
CA LEU A 49 9.84 -17.02 -2.39
C LEU A 49 8.50 -16.32 -2.07
N LEU A 50 8.54 -15.21 -1.33
CA LEU A 50 7.34 -14.41 -1.04
C LEU A 50 6.72 -13.88 -2.35
N VAL A 51 7.52 -13.23 -3.20
CA VAL A 51 7.04 -12.68 -4.48
C VAL A 51 6.47 -13.77 -5.36
N LEU A 52 7.15 -14.92 -5.46
CA LEU A 52 6.62 -16.08 -6.18
C LEU A 52 5.28 -16.55 -5.62
N THR A 53 5.17 -16.68 -4.29
CA THR A 53 3.93 -17.12 -3.63
C THR A 53 2.79 -16.15 -3.93
N ILE A 54 3.02 -14.85 -3.77
CA ILE A 54 2.04 -13.80 -4.03
C ILE A 54 1.56 -13.84 -5.49
N CYS A 55 2.48 -13.90 -6.45
CA CYS A 55 2.16 -13.95 -7.88
C CYS A 55 1.33 -15.19 -8.25
N GLN A 56 1.69 -16.36 -7.73
CA GLN A 56 0.99 -17.61 -8.05
C GLN A 56 -0.37 -17.71 -7.35
N TRP A 57 -0.46 -17.26 -6.10
CA TRP A 57 -1.71 -17.27 -5.35
C TRP A 57 -2.73 -16.32 -5.97
N TRP A 58 -2.34 -15.07 -6.28
CA TRP A 58 -3.27 -14.15 -6.93
C TRP A 58 -3.62 -14.55 -8.36
N ARG A 59 -2.71 -15.21 -9.09
CA ARG A 59 -3.05 -15.82 -10.39
C ARG A 59 -4.17 -16.86 -10.23
N ASP A 60 -4.12 -17.71 -9.21
CA ASP A 60 -5.14 -18.74 -9.00
C ASP A 60 -6.47 -18.13 -8.58
N ILE A 61 -6.47 -17.11 -7.71
CA ILE A 61 -7.68 -16.33 -7.40
C ILE A 61 -8.30 -15.67 -8.66
N VAL A 62 -7.47 -15.17 -9.59
CA VAL A 62 -7.97 -14.65 -10.87
C VAL A 62 -8.61 -15.76 -11.70
N ARG A 63 -8.03 -16.97 -11.71
CA ARG A 63 -8.61 -18.12 -12.42
C ARG A 63 -9.94 -18.56 -11.84
N GLU A 64 -9.99 -18.71 -10.52
CA GLU A 64 -11.19 -19.08 -9.76
C GLU A 64 -12.33 -18.08 -9.96
N GLY A 65 -12.01 -16.78 -9.89
CA GLY A 65 -13.00 -15.72 -10.05
C GLY A 65 -13.44 -15.48 -11.49
N THR A 66 -12.49 -15.45 -12.44
CA THR A 66 -12.73 -14.99 -13.83
C THR A 66 -13.05 -16.14 -14.78
N PHE A 67 -12.30 -17.24 -14.69
CA PHE A 67 -12.38 -18.33 -15.68
C PHE A 67 -13.23 -19.50 -15.20
N GLN A 68 -13.30 -19.75 -13.89
CA GLN A 68 -14.11 -20.83 -13.29
C GLN A 68 -15.45 -20.34 -12.72
N GLY A 69 -15.60 -19.03 -12.48
CA GLY A 69 -16.87 -18.43 -12.07
C GLY A 69 -17.27 -18.71 -10.61
N HIS A 70 -16.31 -19.00 -9.72
CA HIS A 70 -16.59 -19.34 -8.32
C HIS A 70 -16.99 -18.14 -7.44
N HIS A 71 -16.83 -16.91 -7.93
CA HIS A 71 -17.15 -15.67 -7.19
C HIS A 71 -18.64 -15.29 -7.30
N THR A 72 -19.49 -16.11 -6.69
CA THR A 72 -20.93 -15.81 -6.53
C THR A 72 -21.17 -14.56 -5.66
N PRO A 73 -22.36 -13.94 -5.65
CA PRO A 73 -22.62 -12.75 -4.85
C PRO A 73 -22.31 -12.90 -3.34
N PRO A 74 -22.62 -14.04 -2.67
CA PRO A 74 -22.19 -14.25 -1.28
C PRO A 74 -20.67 -14.29 -1.10
N VAL A 75 -19.94 -14.90 -2.04
CA VAL A 75 -18.46 -14.94 -2.02
C VAL A 75 -17.89 -13.53 -2.18
N GLN A 76 -18.39 -12.76 -3.16
CA GLN A 76 -17.97 -11.36 -3.35
C GLN A 76 -18.27 -10.49 -2.13
N LYS A 77 -19.43 -10.68 -1.48
CA LYS A 77 -19.75 -10.00 -0.22
C LYS A 77 -18.73 -10.34 0.88
N GLY A 78 -18.33 -11.61 0.99
CA GLY A 78 -17.27 -12.05 1.89
C GLY A 78 -15.93 -11.39 1.59
N LEU A 79 -15.52 -11.33 0.33
CA LEU A 79 -14.30 -10.65 -0.09
C LEU A 79 -14.31 -9.14 0.25
N ARG A 80 -15.46 -8.47 0.08
CA ARG A 80 -15.63 -7.07 0.50
C ARG A 80 -15.42 -6.88 2.00
N TYR A 81 -15.99 -7.75 2.84
CA TYR A 81 -15.73 -7.72 4.29
C TYR A 81 -14.25 -7.95 4.60
N GLY A 82 -13.61 -8.91 3.93
CA GLY A 82 -12.19 -9.17 4.09
C GLY A 82 -11.33 -7.94 3.80
N MET A 83 -11.61 -7.22 2.71
CA MET A 83 -10.86 -6.01 2.35
C MET A 83 -11.08 -4.86 3.33
N ILE A 84 -12.32 -4.66 3.82
CA ILE A 84 -12.62 -3.64 4.83
C ILE A 84 -11.87 -3.93 6.13
N LEU A 85 -11.88 -5.18 6.59
CA LEU A 85 -11.17 -5.57 7.81
C LEU A 85 -9.65 -5.43 7.66
N PHE A 86 -9.11 -5.79 6.49
CA PHE A 86 -7.69 -5.58 6.18
C PHE A 86 -7.31 -4.09 6.21
N ILE A 87 -8.04 -3.21 5.50
CA ILE A 87 -7.78 -1.77 5.56
C ILE A 87 -7.91 -1.24 7.00
N THR A 88 -8.87 -1.75 7.77
CA THR A 88 -9.04 -1.34 9.18
C THR A 88 -7.82 -1.71 10.02
N SER A 89 -7.20 -2.89 9.82
CA SER A 89 -5.95 -3.21 10.51
C SER A 89 -4.79 -2.32 10.07
N GLU A 90 -4.72 -1.93 8.79
CA GLU A 90 -3.70 -1.00 8.30
C GLU A 90 -3.87 0.41 8.91
N VAL A 91 -5.11 0.88 9.08
CA VAL A 91 -5.38 2.15 9.78
C VAL A 91 -4.87 2.11 11.22
N LEU A 92 -5.11 1.01 11.94
CA LEU A 92 -4.59 0.84 13.30
C LEU A 92 -3.06 0.71 13.34
N PHE A 93 -2.46 0.11 12.32
CA PHE A 93 -1.01 0.05 12.17
C PHE A 93 -0.40 1.47 12.06
N PHE A 94 -0.96 2.33 11.20
CA PHE A 94 -0.52 3.74 11.11
C PHE A 94 -0.80 4.55 12.38
N LEU A 95 -1.88 4.26 13.11
CA LEU A 95 -2.18 4.93 14.37
C LEU A 95 -1.04 4.77 15.39
N GLY A 96 -0.32 3.65 15.38
CA GLY A 96 0.88 3.45 16.20
C GLY A 96 1.99 4.45 15.89
N PHE A 97 2.23 4.75 14.61
CA PHE A 97 3.23 5.74 14.21
C PHE A 97 2.81 7.16 14.53
N PHE A 98 1.55 7.51 14.31
CA PHE A 98 1.03 8.82 14.72
C PHE A 98 1.11 9.00 16.23
N TRP A 99 0.80 7.97 17.01
CA TRP A 99 0.98 8.04 18.47
C TRP A 99 2.45 8.28 18.82
N ALA A 100 3.40 7.51 18.26
CA ALA A 100 4.82 7.73 18.52
C ALA A 100 5.26 9.17 18.21
N PHE A 101 4.84 9.70 17.06
CA PHE A 101 5.11 11.08 16.66
C PHE A 101 4.51 12.11 17.63
N TYR A 102 3.22 12.03 17.93
CA TYR A 102 2.55 12.98 18.83
C TYR A 102 3.10 12.91 20.27
N HIS A 103 3.47 11.72 20.74
CA HIS A 103 4.09 11.56 22.05
C HIS A 103 5.42 12.32 22.13
N SER A 104 6.27 12.20 21.11
CA SER A 104 7.59 12.84 21.09
C SER A 104 7.52 14.35 20.82
N SER A 105 6.58 14.80 20.00
CA SER A 105 6.46 16.20 19.59
C SER A 105 5.70 17.08 20.58
N LEU A 106 4.68 16.56 21.27
CA LEU A 106 3.90 17.34 22.25
C LEU A 106 4.62 17.53 23.59
N ALA A 107 5.57 16.64 23.93
CA ALA A 107 6.36 16.73 25.15
C ALA A 107 7.86 16.47 24.87
N PRO A 108 8.56 17.40 24.18
CA PRO A 108 9.97 17.21 23.84
C PRO A 108 10.85 17.11 25.08
N THR A 109 11.76 16.14 25.10
CA THR A 109 12.64 15.92 26.25
C THR A 109 13.75 16.97 26.32
N PRO A 110 14.39 17.19 27.50
CA PRO A 110 15.51 18.11 27.63
C PRO A 110 16.68 17.80 26.69
N GLU A 111 16.90 16.51 26.36
CA GLU A 111 17.95 16.08 25.42
C GLU A 111 17.71 16.57 24.00
N LEU A 112 16.46 16.88 23.63
CA LEU A 112 16.09 17.49 22.34
C LEU A 112 16.21 19.03 22.35
N GLY A 113 16.52 19.63 23.51
CA GLY A 113 16.50 21.07 23.74
C GLY A 113 15.18 21.60 24.29
N GLY A 114 14.23 20.72 24.64
CA GLY A 114 12.92 21.11 25.18
C GLY A 114 12.00 21.78 24.17
N SER A 115 12.28 21.65 22.87
CA SER A 115 11.48 22.21 21.76
C SER A 115 11.24 21.17 20.67
N TRP A 116 10.22 21.43 19.84
CA TRP A 116 9.95 20.68 18.63
C TRP A 116 9.87 21.65 17.43
N PRO A 117 10.57 21.41 16.32
CA PRO A 117 11.56 20.34 16.11
C PRO A 117 12.77 20.40 17.07
N PRO A 118 13.51 19.28 17.24
CA PRO A 118 14.73 19.26 18.05
C PRO A 118 15.79 20.24 17.54
N ALA A 119 16.58 20.79 18.45
CA ALA A 119 17.66 21.71 18.08
C ALA A 119 18.65 21.06 17.10
N GLY A 120 18.92 21.72 15.96
CA GLY A 120 19.82 21.23 14.92
C GLY A 120 19.13 20.48 13.76
N ILE A 121 17.83 20.18 13.89
CA ILE A 121 17.03 19.66 12.77
C ILE A 121 16.51 20.84 11.94
N THR A 122 16.77 20.78 10.63
CA THR A 122 16.15 21.69 9.65
C THR A 122 15.05 20.91 8.91
N PRO A 123 13.76 21.13 9.24
CA PRO A 123 12.66 20.44 8.59
C PRO A 123 12.51 20.87 7.12
N LEU A 124 11.81 20.05 6.34
CA LEU A 124 11.43 20.37 4.97
C LEU A 124 10.30 21.40 4.95
N ASP A 125 10.27 22.27 3.94
CA ASP A 125 9.17 23.22 3.77
C ASP A 125 7.90 22.51 3.25
N PRO A 126 6.77 22.56 3.99
CA PRO A 126 5.51 21.93 3.57
C PRO A 126 4.92 22.47 2.28
N PHE A 127 5.32 23.67 1.84
CA PHE A 127 4.76 24.33 0.65
C PHE A 127 5.54 24.04 -0.63
N GLU A 128 6.63 23.27 -0.55
CA GLU A 128 7.42 22.83 -1.70
C GLU A 128 6.96 21.44 -2.21
N VAL A 129 7.87 20.46 -2.26
CA VAL A 129 7.63 19.09 -2.72
C VAL A 129 6.49 18.39 -1.94
N PRO A 130 6.35 18.55 -0.61
CA PRO A 130 5.25 17.93 0.14
C PRO A 130 3.86 18.38 -0.35
N LEU A 131 3.68 19.66 -0.69
CA LEU A 131 2.43 20.17 -1.25
C LEU A 131 2.17 19.61 -2.65
N LEU A 132 3.22 19.52 -3.47
CA LEU A 132 3.12 18.90 -4.80
C LEU A 132 2.69 17.42 -4.71
N ASN A 133 3.32 16.65 -3.81
CA ASN A 133 2.96 15.26 -3.55
C ASN A 133 1.49 15.12 -3.11
N THR A 134 1.01 16.06 -2.28
CA THR A 134 -0.41 16.13 -1.89
C THR A 134 -1.32 16.36 -3.09
N ALA A 135 -0.99 17.30 -3.97
CA ALA A 135 -1.76 17.56 -5.18
C ALA A 135 -1.76 16.35 -6.14
N VAL A 136 -0.63 15.65 -6.27
CA VAL A 136 -0.49 14.46 -7.11
C VAL A 136 -1.38 13.31 -6.62
N LEU A 137 -1.37 13.00 -5.32
CA LEU A 137 -2.22 11.94 -4.77
C LEU A 137 -3.71 12.29 -4.86
N LEU A 138 -4.10 13.52 -4.52
CA LEU A 138 -5.50 13.95 -4.67
C LEU A 138 -5.97 13.89 -6.13
N ALA A 139 -5.14 14.30 -7.09
CA ALA A 139 -5.44 14.17 -8.51
C ALA A 139 -5.59 12.68 -8.90
N SER A 140 -4.75 11.80 -8.36
CA SER A 140 -4.83 10.36 -8.61
C SER A 140 -6.13 9.74 -8.06
N GLY A 141 -6.64 10.25 -6.92
CA GLY A 141 -7.94 9.88 -6.36
C GLY A 141 -9.11 10.24 -7.29
N VAL A 142 -9.02 11.39 -7.98
CA VAL A 142 -10.01 11.77 -9.00
C VAL A 142 -9.91 10.85 -10.22
N THR A 143 -8.70 10.52 -10.69
CA THR A 143 -8.52 9.69 -11.88
C THR A 143 -8.92 8.24 -11.66
N VAL A 144 -8.70 7.67 -10.46
CA VAL A 144 -9.17 6.31 -10.14
C VAL A 144 -10.69 6.27 -10.03
N THR A 145 -11.32 7.34 -9.53
CA THR A 145 -12.78 7.48 -9.51
C THR A 145 -13.35 7.56 -10.92
N TRP A 146 -12.69 8.30 -11.82
CA TRP A 146 -13.05 8.32 -13.24
C TRP A 146 -12.92 6.92 -13.88
N ALA A 147 -11.88 6.17 -13.53
CA ALA A 147 -11.72 4.78 -13.98
C ALA A 147 -12.87 3.90 -13.52
N HIS A 148 -13.30 4.04 -12.27
CA HIS A 148 -14.42 3.28 -11.72
C HIS A 148 -15.72 3.52 -12.48
N HIS A 149 -16.10 4.78 -12.66
CA HIS A 149 -17.30 5.14 -13.44
C HIS A 149 -17.21 4.64 -14.88
N SER A 150 -16.03 4.73 -15.49
CA SER A 150 -15.82 4.23 -16.86
C SER A 150 -15.99 2.70 -16.97
N ILE A 151 -15.61 1.93 -15.95
CA ILE A 151 -15.83 0.48 -15.90
C ILE A 151 -17.33 0.17 -15.78
N MET A 152 -18.04 0.84 -14.87
CA MET A 152 -19.49 0.65 -14.66
C MET A 152 -20.30 1.01 -15.91
N GLU A 153 -19.90 2.06 -16.64
CA GLU A 153 -20.54 2.49 -17.88
C GLU A 153 -20.08 1.70 -19.13
N GLY A 154 -19.17 0.75 -18.98
CA GLY A 154 -18.64 -0.05 -20.10
C GLY A 154 -17.73 0.73 -21.07
N LYS A 155 -17.27 1.94 -20.70
CA LYS A 155 -16.38 2.80 -21.49
C LYS A 155 -14.93 2.36 -21.37
N ARG A 156 -14.58 1.22 -22.01
CA ARG A 156 -13.25 0.58 -21.87
C ARG A 156 -12.06 1.50 -22.15
N LYS A 157 -12.09 2.30 -23.22
CA LYS A 157 -10.97 3.20 -23.56
C LYS A 157 -10.72 4.23 -22.45
N GLN A 158 -11.78 4.80 -21.89
CA GLN A 158 -11.68 5.76 -20.80
C GLN A 158 -11.21 5.08 -19.51
N ALA A 159 -11.69 3.88 -19.20
CA ALA A 159 -11.23 3.10 -18.04
C ALA A 159 -9.73 2.81 -18.10
N ILE A 160 -9.21 2.40 -19.27
CA ILE A 160 -7.77 2.15 -19.46
C ILE A 160 -6.97 3.44 -19.32
N GLN A 161 -7.41 4.53 -19.96
CA GLN A 161 -6.71 5.81 -19.92
C GLN A 161 -6.61 6.40 -18.51
N SER A 162 -7.72 6.44 -17.79
CA SER A 162 -7.82 7.00 -16.44
C SER A 162 -7.05 6.15 -15.42
N LEU A 163 -7.13 4.83 -15.52
CA LEU A 163 -6.35 3.94 -14.66
C LEU A 163 -4.84 4.03 -14.94
N ALA A 164 -4.43 4.12 -16.21
CA ALA A 164 -3.02 4.35 -16.57
C ALA A 164 -2.50 5.69 -16.01
N LEU A 165 -3.31 6.75 -16.10
CA LEU A 165 -2.96 8.06 -15.53
C LEU A 165 -2.79 7.99 -14.00
N THR A 166 -3.67 7.27 -13.31
CA THR A 166 -3.57 7.05 -11.86
C THR A 166 -2.23 6.39 -11.49
N ILE A 167 -1.82 5.34 -12.22
CA ILE A 167 -0.56 4.63 -11.99
C ILE A 167 0.64 5.54 -12.26
N VAL A 168 0.58 6.38 -13.30
CA VAL A 168 1.64 7.36 -13.60
C VAL A 168 1.78 8.38 -12.47
N LEU A 169 0.66 8.88 -11.94
CA LEU A 169 0.68 9.81 -10.79
C LEU A 169 1.25 9.15 -9.53
N GLY A 170 0.91 7.89 -9.24
CA GLY A 170 1.50 7.12 -8.13
C GLY A 170 3.02 6.90 -8.30
N GLY A 171 3.46 6.60 -9.53
CA GLY A 171 4.89 6.52 -9.86
C GLY A 171 5.60 7.86 -9.71
N TYR A 172 4.94 8.95 -10.10
CA TYR A 172 5.47 10.31 -9.94
C TYR A 172 5.62 10.72 -8.47
N PHE A 173 4.61 10.45 -7.63
CA PHE A 173 4.72 10.61 -6.17
C PHE A 173 5.91 9.83 -5.62
N THR A 174 6.06 8.56 -5.99
CA THR A 174 7.16 7.71 -5.51
C THR A 174 8.52 8.29 -5.90
N PHE A 175 8.64 8.81 -7.12
CA PHE A 175 9.86 9.46 -7.61
C PHE A 175 10.18 10.74 -6.80
N LEU A 176 9.18 11.60 -6.60
CA LEU A 176 9.34 12.82 -5.80
C LEU A 176 9.73 12.50 -4.35
N GLN A 177 9.09 11.50 -3.73
CA GLN A 177 9.43 11.06 -2.37
C GLN A 177 10.86 10.50 -2.29
N GLY A 178 11.32 9.78 -3.31
CA GLY A 178 12.70 9.30 -3.40
C GLY A 178 13.71 10.44 -3.50
N LEU A 179 13.40 11.50 -4.25
CA LEU A 179 14.22 12.71 -4.30
C LEU A 179 14.23 13.45 -2.97
N GLU A 180 13.07 13.59 -2.33
CA GLU A 180 12.96 14.23 -1.02
C GLU A 180 13.83 13.51 0.02
N TYR A 181 13.84 12.17 0.03
CA TYR A 181 14.69 11.41 0.95
C TYR A 181 16.19 11.56 0.66
N HIS A 182 16.56 11.79 -0.59
CA HIS A 182 17.96 12.00 -0.96
C HIS A 182 18.44 13.41 -0.59
N GLU A 183 17.59 14.42 -0.74
CA GLU A 183 17.93 15.83 -0.47
C GLU A 183 17.65 16.26 0.98
N ALA A 184 16.98 15.43 1.77
CA ALA A 184 16.66 15.74 3.17
C ALA A 184 17.95 16.02 3.99
N PRO A 185 18.01 17.14 4.73
CA PRO A 185 19.18 17.51 5.53
C PRO A 185 19.30 16.72 6.84
N PHE A 186 18.41 15.74 7.07
CA PHE A 186 18.38 14.85 8.22
C PHE A 186 18.10 13.42 7.76
N THR A 187 18.50 12.44 8.58
CA THR A 187 18.45 11.00 8.30
C THR A 187 17.62 10.26 9.34
N ILE A 188 17.39 8.96 9.13
CA ILE A 188 16.69 8.10 10.11
C ILE A 188 17.41 8.03 11.47
N ALA A 189 18.71 8.33 11.52
CA ALA A 189 19.51 8.32 12.73
C ALA A 189 19.45 9.65 13.51
N ASP A 190 18.88 10.71 12.92
CA ASP A 190 18.88 12.05 13.50
C ASP A 190 17.70 12.26 14.45
N SER A 191 17.93 11.84 15.70
CA SER A 191 16.99 11.94 16.82
C SER A 191 15.67 11.19 16.62
N VAL A 192 14.73 11.42 17.53
CA VAL A 192 13.36 10.90 17.39
C VAL A 192 12.60 11.56 16.23
N TYR A 193 13.00 12.77 15.81
CA TYR A 193 12.41 13.44 14.64
C TYR A 193 12.66 12.61 13.37
N GLY A 194 13.92 12.31 13.05
CA GLY A 194 14.27 11.51 11.87
C GLY A 194 13.64 10.12 11.90
N CYS A 195 13.67 9.44 13.06
CA CYS A 195 13.04 8.13 13.22
C CYS A 195 11.53 8.16 12.95
N THR A 196 10.79 9.07 13.59
CA THR A 196 9.33 9.16 13.41
C THR A 196 8.96 9.61 12.01
N PHE A 197 9.73 10.53 11.40
CA PHE A 197 9.56 10.96 10.02
C PHE A 197 9.75 9.78 9.05
N PHE A 198 10.95 9.21 8.95
CA PHE A 198 11.29 8.23 7.92
C PHE A 198 10.54 6.91 8.08
N VAL A 199 10.22 6.49 9.31
CA VAL A 199 9.43 5.27 9.52
C VAL A 199 7.97 5.49 9.09
N ALA A 200 7.33 6.59 9.50
CA ALA A 200 5.94 6.84 9.16
C ALA A 200 5.74 7.09 7.65
N THR A 201 6.55 7.98 7.08
CA THR A 201 6.49 8.30 5.64
C THR A 201 7.02 7.15 4.79
N GLY A 202 8.03 6.39 5.27
CA GLY A 202 8.57 5.22 4.60
C GLY A 202 7.57 4.06 4.51
N PHE A 203 6.86 3.74 5.60
CA PHE A 203 5.77 2.75 5.53
C PHE A 203 4.66 3.22 4.61
N HIS A 204 4.29 4.49 4.62
CA HIS A 204 3.33 5.02 3.66
C HIS A 204 3.83 4.87 2.21
N GLY A 205 5.09 5.21 1.92
CA GLY A 205 5.70 5.00 0.60
C GLY A 205 5.68 3.54 0.15
N LEU A 206 5.92 2.59 1.06
CA LEU A 206 5.75 1.16 0.78
C LEU A 206 4.29 0.84 0.39
N HIS A 207 3.31 1.43 1.08
CA HIS A 207 1.89 1.25 0.74
C HIS A 207 1.53 1.85 -0.62
N VAL A 208 2.11 2.99 -1.00
CA VAL A 208 1.95 3.58 -2.35
C VAL A 208 2.48 2.63 -3.42
N LEU A 209 3.63 1.99 -3.21
CA LEU A 209 4.19 0.98 -4.12
C LEU A 209 3.27 -0.25 -4.25
N ILE A 210 2.76 -0.77 -3.12
CA ILE A 210 1.81 -1.88 -3.10
C ILE A 210 0.52 -1.49 -3.84
N GLY A 211 -0.02 -0.29 -3.58
CA GLY A 211 -1.22 0.21 -4.26
C GLY A 211 -1.02 0.37 -5.76
N SER A 212 0.13 0.91 -6.17
CA SER A 212 0.47 1.14 -7.58
C SER A 212 0.61 -0.18 -8.33
N THR A 213 1.27 -1.18 -7.72
CA THR A 213 1.37 -2.53 -8.32
C THR A 213 0.00 -3.22 -8.40
N PHE A 214 -0.87 -3.04 -7.40
CA PHE A 214 -2.23 -3.58 -7.44
C PHE A 214 -3.08 -2.92 -8.54
N LEU A 215 -2.99 -1.60 -8.71
CA LEU A 215 -3.63 -0.88 -9.82
C LEU A 215 -3.05 -1.31 -11.18
N ALA A 216 -1.75 -1.54 -11.29
CA ALA A 216 -1.13 -2.06 -12.51
C ALA A 216 -1.65 -3.46 -12.88
N VAL A 217 -1.84 -4.35 -11.89
CA VAL A 217 -2.51 -5.63 -12.11
C VAL A 217 -3.95 -5.44 -12.60
N CYS A 218 -4.69 -4.48 -12.02
CA CYS A 218 -6.03 -4.14 -12.50
C CYS A 218 -6.02 -3.61 -13.94
N LEU A 219 -5.03 -2.79 -14.32
CA LEU A 219 -4.87 -2.30 -15.68
C LEU A 219 -4.65 -3.45 -16.67
N MET A 220 -3.73 -4.38 -16.35
CA MET A 220 -3.49 -5.56 -17.18
C MET A 220 -4.76 -6.40 -17.35
N ARG A 221 -5.51 -6.62 -16.26
CA ARG A 221 -6.78 -7.35 -16.27
C ARG A 221 -7.87 -6.62 -17.09
N GLN A 222 -7.93 -5.30 -17.02
CA GLN A 222 -8.86 -4.48 -17.81
C GLN A 222 -8.53 -4.53 -19.31
N ILE A 223 -7.24 -4.54 -19.66
CA ILE A 223 -6.79 -4.72 -21.04
C ILE A 223 -7.18 -6.13 -21.54
N GLN A 224 -7.05 -7.15 -20.70
CA GLN A 224 -7.40 -8.54 -21.01
C GLN A 224 -8.90 -8.88 -20.91
N HIS A 225 -9.79 -7.89 -20.71
CA HIS A 225 -11.24 -8.07 -20.63
C HIS A 225 -11.72 -8.93 -19.43
N HIS A 226 -10.97 -8.98 -18.33
CA HIS A 226 -11.37 -9.76 -17.15
C HIS A 226 -12.47 -9.11 -16.31
N PHE A 227 -12.68 -7.80 -16.44
CA PHE A 227 -13.70 -7.06 -15.68
C PHE A 227 -14.97 -6.87 -16.51
N THR A 228 -16.12 -7.02 -15.87
CA THR A 228 -17.42 -6.65 -16.43
C THR A 228 -17.95 -5.38 -15.74
N SER A 229 -18.98 -4.75 -16.30
CA SER A 229 -19.61 -3.56 -15.70
C SER A 229 -20.26 -3.82 -14.34
N SER A 230 -20.49 -5.08 -13.97
CA SER A 230 -21.14 -5.48 -12.71
C SER A 230 -20.26 -6.33 -11.79
N HIS A 231 -19.16 -6.89 -12.30
CA HIS A 231 -18.26 -7.76 -11.53
C HIS A 231 -16.81 -7.36 -11.76
N HIS A 232 -16.29 -6.57 -10.81
CA HIS A 232 -14.92 -6.03 -10.85
C HIS A 232 -14.38 -5.78 -9.43
N PHE A 233 -14.68 -6.66 -8.47
CA PHE A 233 -14.25 -6.50 -7.07
C PHE A 233 -12.73 -6.30 -6.91
N GLY A 234 -11.90 -6.95 -7.75
CA GLY A 234 -10.45 -6.72 -7.70
C GLY A 234 -10.06 -5.26 -7.93
N PHE A 235 -10.79 -4.55 -8.80
CA PHE A 235 -10.63 -3.11 -8.98
C PHE A 235 -11.24 -2.32 -7.82
N GLU A 236 -12.43 -2.69 -7.32
CA GLU A 236 -13.03 -2.04 -6.13
C GLU A 236 -12.05 -2.07 -4.94
N ALA A 237 -11.45 -3.23 -4.66
CA ALA A 237 -10.47 -3.39 -3.59
C ALA A 237 -9.22 -2.52 -3.80
N ALA A 238 -8.67 -2.49 -5.02
CA ALA A 238 -7.52 -1.65 -5.34
C ALA A 238 -7.86 -0.15 -5.19
N ALA A 239 -9.05 0.28 -5.60
CA ALA A 239 -9.50 1.66 -5.42
C ALA A 239 -9.71 2.03 -3.94
N TRP A 240 -10.28 1.14 -3.13
CA TRP A 240 -10.40 1.35 -1.68
C TRP A 240 -9.04 1.47 -1.01
N TYR A 241 -8.09 0.62 -1.38
CA TYR A 241 -6.73 0.68 -0.88
C TYR A 241 -6.02 1.97 -1.32
N TRP A 242 -6.24 2.41 -2.55
CA TRP A 242 -5.67 3.65 -3.08
C TRP A 242 -6.19 4.88 -2.32
N HIS A 243 -7.49 4.97 -2.05
CA HIS A 243 -8.03 6.04 -1.22
C HIS A 243 -7.57 5.97 0.24
N PHE A 244 -7.36 4.78 0.79
CA PHE A 244 -6.73 4.63 2.09
C PHE A 244 -5.32 5.26 2.10
N VAL A 245 -4.51 5.00 1.07
CA VAL A 245 -3.20 5.62 0.89
C VAL A 245 -3.32 7.14 0.84
N ASP A 246 -4.22 7.69 0.01
CA ASP A 246 -4.45 9.15 -0.08
C ASP A 246 -4.77 9.77 1.30
N VAL A 247 -5.66 9.15 2.07
CA VAL A 247 -6.07 9.65 3.38
C VAL A 247 -4.90 9.62 4.38
N VAL A 248 -4.13 8.53 4.44
CA VAL A 248 -2.95 8.44 5.31
C VAL A 248 -1.94 9.54 4.97
N TRP A 249 -1.73 9.83 3.67
CA TRP A 249 -0.85 10.92 3.26
C TRP A 249 -1.33 12.27 3.79
N LEU A 250 -2.63 12.57 3.73
CA LEU A 250 -3.16 13.83 4.27
C LEU A 250 -2.87 13.97 5.77
N PHE A 251 -2.99 12.89 6.54
CA PHE A 251 -2.63 12.91 7.95
C PHE A 251 -1.12 13.11 8.16
N LEU A 252 -0.27 12.48 7.35
CA LEU A 252 1.19 12.69 7.40
C LEU A 252 1.56 14.13 7.05
N TYR A 253 0.98 14.68 5.98
CA TYR A 253 1.20 16.06 5.55
C TYR A 253 0.83 17.05 6.65
N ILE A 254 -0.38 16.97 7.19
CA ILE A 254 -0.86 17.90 8.23
C ILE A 254 -0.06 17.73 9.52
N SER A 255 0.20 16.49 9.95
CA SER A 255 0.81 16.23 11.26
C SER A 255 2.32 16.46 11.24
N ILE A 256 3.03 15.77 10.33
CA ILE A 256 4.50 15.70 10.35
C ILE A 256 5.12 16.85 9.56
N TYR A 257 4.64 17.08 8.32
CA TYR A 257 5.22 18.08 7.42
C TYR A 257 4.77 19.52 7.68
N TRP A 258 3.63 19.73 8.34
CA TRP A 258 3.11 21.07 8.58
C TRP A 258 3.02 21.47 10.04
N TRP A 259 2.40 20.66 10.90
CA TRP A 259 2.24 21.02 12.32
C TRP A 259 3.51 20.78 13.14
N GLY A 260 4.20 19.66 12.92
CA GLY A 260 5.37 19.27 13.69
C GLY A 260 6.70 19.61 13.03
N SER A 261 6.74 20.65 12.22
CA SER A 261 7.93 21.15 11.51
C SER A 261 8.07 22.64 11.76
#